data_AF-W4DGZ7-F1
#
_entry.id   AF-W4DGZ7-F1
#
_cell.length_a   1.000
_cell.length_b   1.000
_cell.length_c   1.000
_cell.angle_alpha   90.00
_cell.angle_beta   90.00
_cell.angle_gamma   90.00
#
_symmetry.space_group_name_H-M   'P 1'
#
loop_
_entity.id
_entity.type
_entity.pdbx_description
1 polymer ?
#
loop_
_entity_poly.entity_id
_entity_poly.type
_entity_poly.pdbx_seq_one_letter_code
_entity_poly.pdbx_strand_id
1 'polypeptide(L)'
;MKCISVYTDNFEAFSDIFDRVVDSPMEENEEQEVEGITISHSGDVPEFYLERMSAKPEVVVMKDKSRGLTILQHGKVFEILLPVLETA
;
A
#
# COMPACT_ATOMS: atom_id res chain seq x y z
N MET A 1 10.96 2.36 -2.57
CA MET A 1 9.62 2.92 -2.28
C MET A 1 9.06 2.03 -1.19
N LYS A 2 8.59 2.59 -0.09
CA LYS A 2 8.00 1.77 0.98
C LYS A 2 6.69 1.17 0.49
N CYS A 3 6.49 -0.12 0.69
CA CYS A 3 5.27 -0.83 0.32
C CYS A 3 4.60 -1.40 1.57
N ILE A 4 3.32 -1.07 1.75
CA ILE A 4 2.48 -1.64 2.80
C ILE A 4 1.36 -2.45 2.13
N SER A 5 1.31 -3.73 2.42
CA SER A 5 0.29 -4.66 1.92
C SER A 5 -0.85 -4.77 2.92
N VAL A 6 -2.08 -4.50 2.49
CA VAL A 6 -3.29 -4.56 3.28
C VAL A 6 -4.17 -5.70 2.74
N TYR A 7 -4.35 -6.74 3.53
CA TYR A 7 -5.08 -7.95 3.11
C TYR A 7 -6.59 -7.79 3.32
N THR A 8 -7.23 -7.09 2.39
CA THR A 8 -8.69 -6.91 2.36
C THR A 8 -9.22 -6.87 0.93
N ASP A 9 -10.42 -7.37 0.71
CA ASP A 9 -11.17 -7.21 -0.54
C ASP A 9 -12.27 -6.13 -0.44
N ASN A 10 -12.44 -5.52 0.73
CA ASN A 10 -13.41 -4.45 0.95
C ASN A 10 -12.73 -3.07 0.85
N PHE A 11 -13.08 -2.33 -0.20
CA PHE A 11 -12.58 -0.98 -0.43
C PHE A 11 -12.99 0.02 0.67
N GLU A 12 -14.20 -0.10 1.21
CA GLU A 12 -14.68 0.79 2.28
C GLU A 12 -13.82 0.61 3.53
N ALA A 13 -13.61 -0.65 3.94
CA ALA A 13 -12.78 -0.98 5.08
C ALA A 13 -11.31 -0.57 4.88
N PHE A 14 -10.77 -0.73 3.66
CA PHE A 14 -9.46 -0.20 3.30
C PHE A 14 -9.39 1.32 3.46
N SER A 15 -10.38 2.05 2.92
CA SER A 15 -10.44 3.50 2.98
C SER A 15 -10.53 4.02 4.42
N ASP A 16 -11.22 3.29 5.29
CA ASP A 16 -11.36 3.63 6.72
C ASP A 16 -10.03 3.48 7.47
N ILE A 17 -9.27 2.42 7.20
CA ILE A 17 -7.97 2.21 7.86
C ILE A 17 -6.80 2.91 7.16
N PHE A 18 -6.96 3.36 5.91
CA PHE A 18 -5.89 3.89 5.06
C PHE A 18 -5.07 4.98 5.76
N ASP A 19 -5.75 5.98 6.32
CA ASP A 19 -5.07 7.07 7.04
C ASP A 19 -4.30 6.55 8.26
N ARG A 20 -4.89 5.61 9.00
CA ARG A 20 -4.25 4.99 10.18
C ARG A 20 -3.02 4.18 9.77
N VAL A 21 -3.10 3.44 8.67
CA VAL A 21 -2.00 2.62 8.15
C VAL A 21 -0.83 3.50 7.70
N VAL A 22 -1.12 4.59 6.99
CA VAL A 22 -0.10 5.54 6.51
C VAL A 22 0.57 6.29 7.67
N ASP A 23 -0.18 6.64 8.72
CA ASP A 23 0.34 7.32 9.91
C ASP A 23 0.95 6.36 10.96
N SER A 24 0.72 5.05 10.83
CA SER A 24 1.21 4.07 11.80
C SER A 24 2.71 3.83 11.61
N PRO A 25 3.53 3.98 12.68
CA PRO A 25 4.93 3.60 12.62
C PRO A 25 5.04 2.06 12.64
N MET A 26 5.25 1.46 11.46
CA MET A 26 5.56 0.04 11.30
C MET A 26 7.04 -0.14 10.95
N GLU A 27 7.67 -1.17 11.50
CA GLU A 27 9.00 -1.61 11.09
C GLU A 27 8.95 -2.43 9.79
N GLU A 28 10.08 -2.53 9.09
CA GLU A 28 10.17 -3.36 7.90
C GLU A 28 10.01 -4.84 8.24
N ASN A 29 9.19 -5.54 7.45
CA ASN A 29 8.77 -6.94 7.69
C ASN A 29 7.94 -7.13 8.96
N GLU A 30 7.32 -6.06 9.46
CA GLU A 30 6.33 -6.16 10.54
C GLU A 30 4.93 -6.41 9.97
N GLU A 31 4.20 -7.32 10.64
CA GLU A 31 2.79 -7.56 10.39
C GLU A 31 1.98 -7.15 11.62
N GLN A 32 0.89 -6.43 11.37
CA GLN A 32 -0.01 -5.96 12.41
C GLN A 32 -1.47 -6.18 11.97
N GLU A 33 -2.37 -6.31 12.93
CA GLU A 33 -3.81 -6.29 12.68
C GLU A 33 -4.38 -4.91 13.06
N VAL A 34 -5.05 -4.26 12.11
CA VAL A 34 -5.73 -2.97 12.29
C VAL A 34 -7.20 -3.17 11.96
N GLU A 35 -8.07 -3.01 12.95
CA GLU A 35 -9.53 -3.18 12.82
C GLU A 35 -9.95 -4.54 12.24
N GLY A 36 -9.20 -5.60 12.55
CA GLY A 36 -9.45 -6.95 12.02
C GLY A 36 -8.90 -7.19 10.61
N ILE A 37 -8.18 -6.21 10.04
CA ILE A 37 -7.49 -6.33 8.75
C ILE A 37 -6.00 -6.51 9.00
N THR A 38 -5.43 -7.55 8.40
CA THR A 38 -3.98 -7.76 8.45
C THR A 38 -3.29 -6.78 7.51
N ILE A 39 -2.30 -6.07 8.05
CA ILE A 39 -1.40 -5.20 7.30
C ILE A 39 0.03 -5.71 7.47
N SER A 40 0.82 -5.63 6.40
CA SER A 40 2.20 -6.10 6.36
C SER A 40 3.08 -5.05 5.70
N HIS A 41 4.10 -4.60 6.41
CA HIS A 41 5.07 -3.65 5.86
C HIS A 41 6.14 -4.42 5.07
N SER A 42 5.92 -4.56 3.77
CA SER A 42 6.77 -5.34 2.86
C SER A 42 8.14 -4.72 2.57
N GLY A 43 8.43 -3.54 3.14
CA GLY A 43 9.73 -2.87 3.02
C GLY A 43 9.87 -2.12 1.70
N ASP A 44 11.10 -1.98 1.22
CA ASP A 44 11.39 -1.32 -0.05
C ASP A 44 11.10 -2.21 -1.26
N VAL A 45 10.20 -1.75 -2.11
CA VAL A 45 9.97 -2.34 -3.43
C VAL A 45 10.70 -1.57 -4.52
N PRO A 46 11.19 -2.26 -5.56
CA PRO A 46 11.89 -1.64 -6.67
C PRO A 46 10.94 -0.85 -7.58
N GLU A 47 11.50 0.13 -8.30
CA GLU A 47 10.73 1.06 -9.13
C GLU A 47 9.92 0.37 -10.24
N PHE A 48 10.49 -0.67 -10.84
CA PHE A 48 9.85 -1.50 -11.87
C PHE A 48 8.70 -2.38 -11.34
N TYR A 49 8.49 -2.49 -10.02
CA TYR A 49 7.38 -3.24 -9.45
C TYR A 49 6.03 -2.64 -9.88
N LEU A 50 5.90 -1.31 -9.78
CA LEU A 50 4.71 -0.58 -10.19
C LEU A 50 4.40 -0.80 -11.67
N GLU A 51 5.41 -0.69 -12.54
CA GLU A 51 5.23 -0.90 -13.98
C GLU A 51 4.73 -2.31 -14.28
N ARG A 52 5.33 -3.33 -13.64
CA ARG A 52 4.93 -4.73 -13.81
C ARG A 52 3.51 -5.00 -13.34
N MET A 53 3.11 -4.42 -12.21
CA MET A 53 1.75 -4.56 -11.70
C MET A 53 0.74 -3.80 -12.56
N SER A 54 1.06 -2.59 -13.01
CA SER A 54 0.19 -1.79 -13.88
C SER A 54 -0.04 -2.40 -15.26
N ALA A 55 0.86 -3.27 -15.71
CA ALA A 55 0.71 -3.99 -16.98
C ALA A 55 -0.34 -5.11 -16.91
N LYS A 56 -0.76 -5.52 -15.71
CA LYS A 56 -1.74 -6.58 -15.50
C LYS A 56 -3.16 -6.00 -15.55
N PRO A 57 -4.06 -6.55 -16.39
CA PRO A 57 -5.43 -6.04 -16.53
C PRO A 57 -6.28 -6.23 -15.26
N GLU A 58 -5.94 -7.20 -14.41
CA GLU A 58 -6.61 -7.45 -13.13
C GLU A 58 -6.20 -6.51 -11.99
N VAL A 59 -5.19 -5.66 -12.22
CA VAL A 59 -4.66 -4.74 -11.21
C VAL A 59 -5.20 -3.35 -11.46
N VAL A 60 -5.81 -2.76 -10.43
CA VAL A 60 -6.25 -1.36 -10.46
C VAL A 60 -5.18 -0.50 -9.82
N VAL A 61 -4.71 0.51 -10.56
CA VAL A 61 -3.73 1.48 -10.07
C VAL A 61 -4.44 2.80 -9.77
N MET A 62 -4.41 3.19 -8.50
CA MET A 62 -4.91 4.48 -8.05
C MET A 62 -3.73 5.36 -7.63
N LYS A 63 -3.68 6.61 -8.10
CA LYS A 63 -2.64 7.56 -7.71
C LYS A 63 -3.28 8.69 -6.93
N ASP A 64 -2.88 8.84 -5.68
CA ASP A 64 -3.29 9.96 -4.86
C ASP A 64 -2.36 11.14 -5.15
N LYS A 65 -2.86 12.13 -5.88
CA LYS A 65 -2.09 13.35 -6.21
C LYS A 65 -1.91 14.28 -5.01
N SER A 66 -2.74 14.16 -3.98
CA SER A 66 -2.68 15.03 -2.80
C SER A 66 -1.49 14.67 -1.92
N ARG A 67 -1.20 13.37 -1.78
CA ARG A 67 -0.09 12.85 -0.98
C ARG A 67 1.08 12.30 -1.80
N GLY A 68 0.94 12.21 -3.11
CA GLY A 68 1.99 11.70 -4.01
C GLY A 68 2.20 10.19 -3.92
N LEU A 69 1.23 9.45 -3.39
CA LEU A 69 1.31 8.00 -3.16
C LEU A 69 0.54 7.22 -4.23
N THR A 70 0.90 5.95 -4.39
CA THR A 70 0.26 5.05 -5.34
C THR A 70 -0.34 3.87 -4.60
N ILE A 71 -1.56 3.49 -4.94
CA ILE A 71 -2.29 2.37 -4.35
C ILE A 71 -2.53 1.35 -5.47
N LEU A 72 -2.16 0.10 -5.24
CA LEU A 72 -2.42 -1.02 -6.14
C LEU A 72 -3.48 -1.90 -5.50
N GLN A 73 -4.58 -2.12 -6.21
CA GLN A 73 -5.58 -3.10 -5.82
C GLN A 73 -5.47 -4.30 -6.74
N HIS A 74 -5.23 -5.49 -6.17
CA HIS A 74 -5.18 -6.72 -6.93
C HIS A 74 -5.83 -7.88 -6.16
N GLY A 75 -6.95 -8.36 -6.66
CA GLY A 75 -7.72 -9.43 -6.00
C GLY A 75 -8.23 -9.02 -4.63
N LYS A 76 -7.59 -9.50 -3.56
CA LYS A 76 -7.96 -9.30 -2.16
C LYS A 76 -6.89 -8.58 -1.33
N VAL A 77 -6.03 -7.82 -2.01
CA VAL A 77 -4.93 -7.09 -1.39
C VAL A 77 -4.87 -5.69 -1.97
N PHE A 78 -4.66 -4.71 -1.10
CA PHE A 78 -4.33 -3.34 -1.43
C PHE A 78 -2.89 -3.05 -1.02
N GLU A 79 -2.04 -2.67 -1.96
CA GLU A 79 -0.66 -2.27 -1.67
C GLU A 79 -0.55 -0.74 -1.74
N ILE A 80 -0.06 -0.13 -0.68
CA ILE A 80 0.20 1.30 -0.58
C ILE A 80 1.69 1.52 -0.83
N LEU A 81 2.01 2.14 -1.94
CA LEU A 81 3.35 2.58 -2.32
C LEU A 81 3.55 4.01 -1.87
N LEU A 82 4.36 4.16 -0.83
CA LEU A 82 4.81 5.43 -0.32
C LEU A 82 6.13 5.81 -1.01
N PRO A 83 6.19 6.95 -1.72
CA PRO A 83 7.48 7.46 -2.16
C PRO A 83 8.33 7.71 -0.93
N VAL A 84 9.54 7.15 -0.89
CA VAL A 84 10.52 7.57 0.11
C VAL A 84 10.91 8.97 -0.32
N LEU A 85 10.31 9.99 0.28
CA LEU A 85 10.90 11.32 0.28
C LEU A 85 12.21 11.16 1.03
N GLU A 86 13.32 11.00 0.29
CA GLU A 86 14.63 11.29 0.83
C GLU A 86 14.51 12.68 1.46
N THR A 87 14.51 12.71 2.80
CA THR A 87 14.61 13.97 3.52
C THR A 87 16.05 14.39 3.30
N ALA A 88 16.25 15.23 2.29
CA ALA A 88 17.52 15.86 1.97
C ALA A 88 17.98 16.78 3.11
#